data_AF-A0A6J1CJS7-F1
#
_entry.id   AF-A0A6J1CJS7-F1
#
_cell.length_a   1.000
_cell.length_b   1.000
_cell.length_c   1.000
_cell.angle_alpha   90.00
_cell.angle_beta   90.00
_cell.angle_gamma   90.00
#
_symmetry.space_group_name_H-M   'P 1'
#
loop_
_entity.id
_entity.type
_entity.pdbx_description
1 polymer ?
#
loop_
_entity_poly.entity_id
_entity_poly.type
_entity_poly.pdbx_seq_one_letter_code
_entity_poly.pdbx_strand_id
1 'polypeptide(L)'
;MITEAVENGGGDMEIDGFEQKPEKVVPDGFDVNYLKIYYGKLFPYTDFFKWMSYGNDGKHPGSDQSYFGRREFSFTLENDIYLRYQSFNNLSEMENSIKEKCPFKIDIGPVYNVDVSTILPWLIMNLICVLPDQNLTEFE
;
A
#
# COMPACT_ATOMS: atom_id res chain seq x y z
N MET A 1 -48.87 -18.40 44.11
CA MET A 1 -48.39 -18.40 42.72
C MET A 1 -47.18 -17.48 42.69
N ILE A 2 -46.03 -18.03 42.30
CA ILE A 2 -44.73 -17.37 42.24
C ILE A 2 -44.73 -16.53 40.96
N THR A 3 -44.33 -15.26 41.04
CA THR A 3 -43.92 -14.48 39.86
C THR A 3 -42.54 -13.93 40.16
N GLU A 4 -41.59 -14.39 39.35
CA GLU A 4 -40.15 -14.20 39.49
C GLU A 4 -39.74 -12.75 39.19
N ALA A 5 -38.70 -12.30 39.88
CA ALA A 5 -38.02 -11.04 39.62
C ALA A 5 -37.26 -11.12 38.29
N VAL A 6 -37.44 -10.11 37.44
CA VAL A 6 -36.51 -9.86 36.32
C VAL A 6 -35.52 -8.82 36.81
N GLU A 7 -34.32 -9.27 37.19
CA GLU A 7 -33.17 -8.40 37.38
C GLU A 7 -32.80 -7.79 36.03
N ASN A 8 -32.96 -6.47 35.89
CA ASN A 8 -32.33 -5.72 34.82
C ASN A 8 -30.84 -5.57 35.17
N GLY A 9 -30.03 -6.51 34.70
CA GLY A 9 -28.58 -6.39 34.67
C GLY A 9 -28.19 -5.28 33.69
N GLY A 10 -28.12 -4.05 34.19
CA GLY A 10 -27.43 -2.94 33.53
C GLY A 10 -25.94 -3.20 33.57
N GLY A 11 -25.44 -4.01 32.63
CA GLY A 11 -24.02 -4.10 32.36
C GLY A 11 -23.61 -2.82 31.65
N ASP A 12 -23.02 -1.88 32.40
CA ASP A 12 -22.23 -0.80 31.83
C ASP A 12 -21.15 -1.43 30.95
N MET A 13 -21.33 -1.38 29.64
CA MET A 13 -20.26 -1.71 28.71
C MET A 13 -19.28 -0.55 28.76
N GLU A 14 -18.24 -0.68 29.57
CA GLU A 14 -17.06 0.17 29.47
C GLU A 14 -16.53 0.02 28.03
N ILE A 15 -16.60 1.11 27.27
CA ILE A 15 -15.95 1.18 25.96
C ILE A 15 -14.46 1.17 26.26
N ASP A 16 -13.81 0.02 26.07
CA ASP A 16 -12.36 -0.09 26.05
C ASP A 16 -11.84 1.05 25.17
N GLY A 17 -11.08 1.95 25.78
CA GLY A 17 -10.67 3.20 25.17
C GLY A 17 -10.08 2.94 23.79
N PHE A 18 -10.39 3.83 22.84
CA PHE A 18 -9.66 3.91 21.58
C PHE A 18 -8.17 3.82 21.89
N GLU A 19 -7.54 2.66 21.65
CA GLU A 19 -6.10 2.58 21.55
C GLU A 19 -5.75 3.46 20.35
N GLN A 20 -5.40 4.70 20.66
CA GLN A 20 -4.75 5.58 19.71
C GLN A 20 -3.48 4.86 19.32
N LYS A 21 -3.53 4.18 18.15
CA LYS A 21 -2.35 3.65 17.48
C LYS A 21 -1.31 4.76 17.56
N PRO A 22 -0.14 4.53 18.19
CA PRO A 22 0.79 5.60 18.47
C PRO A 22 1.07 6.30 17.16
N GLU A 23 0.67 7.57 17.09
CA GLU A 23 0.99 8.47 15.99
C GLU A 23 2.49 8.29 15.80
N LYS A 24 2.90 7.73 14.66
CA LYS A 24 4.33 7.54 14.39
C LYS A 24 4.87 8.95 14.18
N VAL A 25 5.26 9.57 15.28
CA VAL A 25 5.95 10.85 15.32
C VAL A 25 7.19 10.64 14.47
N VAL A 26 7.12 11.06 13.21
CA VAL A 26 8.31 11.25 12.40
C VAL A 26 9.22 12.11 13.27
N PRO A 27 10.44 11.66 13.61
CA PRO A 27 11.30 12.39 14.53
C PRO A 27 11.33 13.85 14.09
N ASP A 28 11.03 14.76 15.01
CA ASP A 28 11.08 16.20 14.79
C ASP A 28 12.46 16.52 14.16
N GLY A 29 12.49 16.72 12.84
CA GLY A 29 13.72 16.86 12.06
C GLY A 29 13.95 15.97 10.83
N PHE A 30 13.05 15.07 10.41
CA PHE A 30 13.20 14.43 9.09
C PHE A 30 12.86 15.41 7.96
N ASP A 31 13.88 15.89 7.25
CA ASP A 31 13.68 16.74 6.08
C ASP A 31 13.39 15.90 4.81
N VAL A 32 12.18 16.08 4.27
CA VAL A 32 11.71 15.47 3.01
C VAL A 32 12.65 15.77 1.83
N ASN A 33 13.42 16.85 1.88
CA ASN A 33 14.42 17.16 0.86
C ASN A 33 15.51 16.09 0.74
N TYR A 34 15.87 15.41 1.84
CA TYR A 34 16.83 14.29 1.77
C TYR A 34 16.29 13.14 0.94
N LEU A 35 15.00 12.85 1.05
CA LEU A 35 14.33 11.80 0.29
C LEU A 35 14.30 12.13 -1.20
N LYS A 36 14.01 13.39 -1.56
CA LYS A 36 14.09 13.89 -2.94
C LYS A 36 15.50 13.75 -3.52
N ILE A 37 16.54 14.08 -2.75
CA ILE A 37 17.93 13.92 -3.19
C ILE A 37 18.27 12.43 -3.37
N TYR A 38 17.85 11.59 -2.43
CA TYR A 38 18.09 10.15 -2.47
C TYR A 38 17.46 9.51 -3.71
N TYR A 39 16.17 9.70 -3.95
CA TYR A 39 15.51 9.22 -5.17
C TYR A 39 16.00 9.95 -6.43
N GLY A 40 16.51 11.17 -6.33
CA GLY A 40 17.06 11.89 -7.47
C GLY A 40 18.44 11.40 -7.93
N LYS A 41 19.28 10.88 -7.01
CA LYS A 41 20.70 10.65 -7.28
C LYS A 41 21.28 9.32 -6.80
N LEU A 42 20.72 8.72 -5.76
CA LEU A 42 21.35 7.62 -5.01
C LEU A 42 20.59 6.30 -5.08
N PHE A 43 19.26 6.34 -5.26
CA PHE A 43 18.47 5.12 -5.34
C PHE A 43 18.89 4.29 -6.56
N PRO A 44 19.24 2.99 -6.39
CA PRO A 44 19.82 2.19 -7.46
C PRO A 44 18.72 1.59 -8.37
N TYR A 45 18.02 2.44 -9.14
CA TYR A 45 16.86 2.04 -9.96
C TYR A 45 17.15 0.84 -10.87
N THR A 46 18.28 0.86 -11.57
CA THR A 46 18.65 -0.21 -12.52
C THR A 46 18.86 -1.54 -11.80
N ASP A 47 19.59 -1.55 -10.68
CA ASP A 47 19.86 -2.78 -9.94
C ASP A 47 18.62 -3.28 -9.23
N PHE A 48 17.80 -2.38 -8.68
CA PHE A 48 16.52 -2.72 -8.06
C PHE A 48 15.57 -3.37 -9.09
N PHE A 49 15.42 -2.76 -10.26
CA PHE A 49 14.61 -3.32 -11.35
C PHE A 49 15.13 -4.68 -11.81
N LYS A 50 16.45 -4.81 -11.99
CA LYS A 50 17.08 -6.07 -12.39
C LYS A 50 16.87 -7.17 -11.35
N TRP A 51 17.03 -6.85 -10.07
CA TRP A 51 16.80 -7.77 -8.96
C TRP A 51 15.36 -8.27 -8.97
N MET A 52 14.41 -7.34 -9.04
CA MET A 52 12.98 -7.65 -8.99
C MET A 52 12.44 -8.34 -10.26
N SER A 53 13.16 -8.25 -11.38
CA SER A 53 12.80 -8.92 -12.63
C SER A 53 13.26 -10.38 -12.70
N TYR A 54 14.21 -10.82 -11.87
CA TYR A 54 14.75 -12.20 -11.89
C TYR A 54 15.18 -12.70 -13.28
N GLY A 55 15.72 -11.84 -14.15
CA GLY A 55 16.11 -12.20 -15.52
C GLY A 55 14.95 -12.25 -16.54
N ASN A 56 13.75 -11.85 -16.14
CA ASN A 56 12.60 -11.67 -17.04
C ASN A 56 12.67 -10.33 -17.81
N ASP A 57 13.81 -10.04 -18.45
CA ASP A 57 14.08 -8.78 -19.14
C ASP A 57 13.97 -8.84 -20.67
N GLY A 58 13.43 -9.94 -21.21
CA GLY A 58 13.25 -10.17 -22.64
C GLY A 58 14.52 -10.56 -23.41
N LYS A 59 15.67 -10.68 -22.74
CA LYS A 59 16.97 -10.89 -23.43
C LYS A 59 17.38 -12.36 -23.58
N HIS A 60 16.63 -13.29 -23.00
CA HIS A 60 16.97 -14.71 -22.99
C HIS A 60 15.76 -15.58 -23.35
N PRO A 61 15.96 -16.78 -23.93
CA PRO A 61 14.87 -17.73 -24.16
C PRO A 61 14.15 -18.07 -22.85
N GLY A 62 12.81 -18.01 -22.86
CA GLY A 62 11.99 -18.29 -21.68
C GLY A 62 11.74 -17.10 -20.75
N SER A 63 12.22 -15.90 -21.12
CA SER A 63 11.97 -14.67 -20.38
C SER A 63 10.52 -14.18 -20.55
N ASP A 64 9.79 -14.00 -19.45
CA ASP A 64 8.44 -13.44 -19.45
C ASP A 64 8.49 -11.92 -19.25
N GLN A 65 8.43 -11.14 -20.33
CA GLN A 65 8.48 -9.67 -20.27
C GLN A 65 7.37 -9.05 -19.41
N SER A 66 6.27 -9.76 -19.18
CA SER A 66 5.17 -9.27 -18.33
C SER A 66 5.36 -9.57 -16.84
N TYR A 67 6.40 -10.34 -16.47
CA TYR A 67 6.67 -10.74 -15.08
C TYR A 67 6.80 -9.55 -14.14
N PHE A 68 7.57 -8.52 -14.53
CA PHE A 68 7.77 -7.33 -13.69
C PHE A 68 6.50 -6.49 -13.59
N GLY A 69 5.71 -6.39 -14.67
CA GLY A 69 4.42 -5.68 -14.70
C GLY A 69 3.34 -6.29 -13.79
N ARG A 70 3.51 -7.53 -13.33
CA ARG A 70 2.59 -8.18 -12.38
C ARG A 70 3.07 -8.13 -10.94
N ARG A 71 4.22 -7.50 -10.69
CA ARG A 71 4.77 -7.34 -9.34
C ARG A 71 4.13 -6.14 -8.65
N GLU A 72 3.60 -6.37 -7.45
CA GLU A 72 3.07 -5.32 -6.61
C GLU A 72 4.18 -4.59 -5.85
N PHE A 73 4.03 -3.27 -5.80
CA PHE A 73 4.67 -2.35 -4.87
C PHE A 73 3.59 -1.59 -4.10
N SER A 74 3.90 -1.26 -2.86
CA SER A 74 3.11 -0.31 -2.07
C SER A 74 3.98 0.84 -1.62
N PHE A 75 3.42 2.04 -1.65
CA PHE A 75 4.09 3.26 -1.21
C PHE A 75 3.40 3.81 0.03
N THR A 76 4.16 4.11 1.07
CA THR A 76 3.67 4.95 2.18
C THR A 76 4.11 6.38 1.93
N LEU A 77 3.14 7.29 1.81
CA LEU A 77 3.38 8.73 1.65
C LEU A 77 3.36 9.44 3.01
N GLU A 78 3.35 10.78 2.97
CA GLU A 78 3.12 11.59 4.15
C GLU A 78 1.74 11.27 4.77
N ASN A 79 1.61 11.49 6.07
CA ASN A 79 0.41 11.16 6.86
C ASN A 79 0.03 9.66 6.83
N ASP A 80 1.01 8.78 6.61
CA ASP A 80 0.82 7.31 6.53
C ASP A 80 -0.26 6.91 5.50
N ILE A 81 -0.38 7.64 4.39
CA ILE A 81 -1.26 7.25 3.28
C ILE A 81 -0.60 6.09 2.50
N TYR A 82 -1.31 4.97 2.38
CA TYR A 82 -0.84 3.78 1.66
C TYR A 82 -1.40 3.75 0.23
N LEU A 83 -0.52 3.77 -0.76
CA LEU A 83 -0.84 3.50 -2.15
C LEU A 83 -0.43 2.06 -2.46
N ARG A 84 -1.39 1.14 -2.36
CA ARG A 84 -1.18 -0.28 -2.68
C ARG A 84 -1.36 -0.55 -4.17
N TYR A 85 -1.03 -1.79 -4.58
CA TYR A 85 -1.31 -2.31 -5.92
C TYR A 85 -0.70 -1.47 -7.05
N GLN A 86 0.46 -0.87 -6.77
CA GLN A 86 1.25 -0.23 -7.80
C GLN A 86 2.04 -1.32 -8.55
N SER A 87 2.05 -1.26 -9.87
CA SER A 87 2.92 -2.07 -10.72
C SER A 87 3.46 -1.20 -11.85
N PHE A 88 4.55 -1.63 -12.47
CA PHE A 88 5.25 -0.87 -13.51
C PHE A 88 5.70 -1.83 -14.61
N ASN A 89 5.58 -1.43 -15.88
CA ASN A 89 5.95 -2.31 -16.99
C ASN A 89 7.44 -2.25 -17.31
N ASN A 90 8.11 -1.15 -16.96
CA ASN A 90 9.52 -0.92 -17.26
C ASN A 90 10.21 -0.02 -16.24
N LEU A 91 11.55 0.04 -16.33
CA LEU A 91 12.41 0.81 -15.45
C LEU A 91 12.05 2.29 -15.40
N SER A 92 11.73 2.89 -16.56
CA SER A 92 11.40 4.31 -16.68
C SER A 92 10.12 4.65 -15.92
N GLU A 93 9.08 3.84 -16.07
CA GLU A 93 7.82 4.01 -15.33
C GLU A 93 8.02 3.91 -13.82
N MET A 94 8.76 2.91 -13.35
CA MET A 94 9.07 2.75 -11.93
C MET A 94 9.85 3.95 -11.39
N GLU A 95 10.91 4.37 -12.09
CA GLU A 95 11.75 5.49 -11.69
C GLU A 95 10.96 6.80 -11.63
N ASN A 96 10.17 7.09 -12.66
CA ASN A 96 9.34 8.30 -12.69
C ASN A 96 8.32 8.30 -11.55
N SER A 97 7.63 7.19 -11.32
CA SER A 97 6.63 7.10 -10.26
C SER A 97 7.25 7.23 -8.86
N ILE A 98 8.41 6.65 -8.60
CA ILE A 98 9.10 6.78 -7.30
C ILE A 98 9.56 8.23 -7.08
N LYS A 99 10.11 8.89 -8.11
CA LYS A 99 10.54 10.28 -8.03
C LYS A 99 9.37 11.24 -7.82
N GLU A 100 8.27 11.02 -8.54
CA GLU A 100 7.06 11.85 -8.45
C GLU A 100 6.37 11.72 -7.09
N LYS A 101 6.14 10.48 -6.63
CA LYS A 101 5.43 10.23 -5.37
C LYS A 101 6.31 10.40 -4.14
N CYS A 102 7.64 10.31 -4.29
CA CYS A 102 8.63 10.47 -3.23
C CYS A 102 8.26 9.71 -1.93
N PRO A 103 8.10 8.39 -1.98
CA PRO A 103 7.51 7.64 -0.87
C PRO A 103 8.45 7.49 0.32
N PHE A 104 7.92 7.62 1.54
CA PHE A 104 8.67 7.41 2.79
C PHE A 104 9.02 5.94 3.02
N LYS A 105 8.17 5.03 2.55
CA LYS A 105 8.39 3.58 2.58
C LYS A 105 7.99 2.96 1.25
N ILE A 106 8.73 1.96 0.83
CA ILE A 106 8.42 1.12 -0.34
C ILE A 106 8.33 -0.32 0.16
N ASP A 107 7.14 -0.90 0.09
CA ASP A 107 6.92 -2.31 0.40
C ASP A 107 6.84 -3.10 -0.91
N ILE A 108 7.45 -4.29 -0.90
CA ILE A 108 7.54 -5.17 -2.05
C ILE A 108 6.56 -6.32 -1.86
N GLY A 109 5.54 -6.41 -2.73
CA GLY A 109 4.51 -7.45 -2.71
C GLY A 109 4.89 -8.70 -3.50
N PRO A 110 3.93 -9.59 -3.82
CA PRO A 110 4.16 -10.75 -4.67
C PRO A 110 4.14 -10.40 -6.17
N VAL A 111 4.43 -11.40 -7.01
CA VAL A 111 4.09 -11.37 -8.45
C VAL A 111 2.76 -12.08 -8.63
N TYR A 112 1.79 -11.38 -9.19
CA TYR A 112 0.47 -11.94 -9.47
C TYR A 112 0.43 -12.64 -10.83
N ASN A 113 -0.67 -13.35 -11.08
CA ASN A 113 -0.99 -13.94 -12.38
C ASN A 113 -1.51 -12.91 -13.39
N VAL A 114 -1.91 -11.73 -12.93
CA VAL A 114 -2.45 -10.63 -13.73
C VAL A 114 -1.79 -9.31 -13.35
N ASP A 115 -1.94 -8.28 -14.18
CA ASP A 115 -1.51 -6.93 -13.84
C ASP A 115 -2.44 -6.33 -12.78
N VAL A 116 -1.87 -6.06 -11.60
CA VAL A 116 -2.59 -5.53 -10.44
C VAL A 116 -3.07 -4.10 -10.64
N SER A 117 -2.36 -3.29 -11.42
CA SER A 117 -2.76 -1.90 -11.69
C SER A 117 -4.00 -1.81 -12.59
N THR A 118 -4.27 -2.85 -13.38
CA THR A 118 -5.38 -2.87 -14.34
C THR A 118 -6.69 -3.38 -13.72
N ILE A 119 -6.61 -4.35 -12.81
CA ILE A 119 -7.80 -5.10 -12.34
C ILE A 119 -8.37 -4.52 -11.03
N LEU A 120 -7.51 -3.98 -10.17
CA LEU A 120 -7.94 -3.51 -8.87
C LEU A 120 -8.60 -2.13 -8.88
N PRO A 121 -8.34 -1.18 -9.80
CA PRO A 121 -9.18 0.01 -9.90
C PRO A 121 -10.63 -0.35 -10.21
N TRP A 122 -10.89 -1.39 -11.03
CA TRP A 122 -12.27 -1.81 -11.34
C TRP A 122 -12.95 -2.56 -10.18
N LEU A 123 -12.24 -3.45 -9.48
CA LEU A 123 -12.80 -4.18 -8.34
C LEU A 123 -12.93 -3.30 -7.08
N ILE A 124 -11.95 -2.44 -6.80
CA ILE A 124 -11.97 -1.52 -5.65
C ILE A 124 -12.97 -0.38 -5.91
N MET A 125 -13.07 0.19 -7.12
CA MET A 125 -14.11 1.19 -7.42
C MET A 125 -15.52 0.59 -7.40
N ASN A 126 -15.72 -0.67 -7.81
CA ASN A 126 -17.04 -1.30 -7.70
C ASN A 126 -17.41 -1.74 -6.28
N LEU A 127 -16.43 -2.00 -5.39
CA LEU A 127 -16.73 -2.26 -3.98
C LEU A 127 -16.97 -0.97 -3.18
N ILE A 128 -16.31 0.14 -3.54
CA ILE A 128 -16.52 1.45 -2.92
C ILE A 128 -17.81 2.13 -3.43
N CYS A 129 -18.18 1.99 -4.71
CA CYS A 129 -19.36 2.66 -5.27
C CYS A 129 -20.71 1.93 -5.03
N VAL A 130 -20.72 0.73 -4.43
CA VAL A 130 -21.96 -0.01 -4.10
C VAL A 130 -22.37 0.13 -2.63
N LEU A 131 -21.57 0.82 -1.80
CA LEU A 131 -21.94 1.14 -0.42
C LEU A 131 -22.32 2.62 -0.32
N PRO A 132 -23.62 2.96 -0.27
CA PRO A 132 -24.03 4.31 0.09
C PRO A 132 -23.70 4.49 1.57
N ASP A 133 -22.86 5.49 1.87
CA ASP A 133 -22.38 5.86 3.20
C ASP A 133 -21.75 4.71 3.99
N GLN A 134 -20.42 4.64 4.05
CA GLN A 134 -19.70 4.47 5.31
C GLN A 134 -18.29 5.05 5.15
N ASN A 135 -17.82 5.69 6.22
CA ASN A 135 -16.59 6.47 6.32
C ASN A 135 -15.37 5.83 5.65
N LEU A 136 -14.64 6.66 4.88
CA LEU A 136 -13.36 6.34 4.25
C LEU A 136 -12.23 6.32 5.28
N THR A 137 -12.26 5.36 6.19
CA THR A 137 -11.13 4.96 7.02
C THR A 137 -11.25 3.47 7.24
N GLU A 138 -10.22 2.71 6.85
CA GLU A 138 -10.08 1.25 7.00
C GLU A 138 -10.56 0.43 5.80
N PHE A 139 -9.64 0.22 4.85
CA PHE A 139 -9.48 -1.09 4.23
C PHE A 139 -8.06 -1.55 4.55
N GLU A 140 -7.92 -2.53 5.44
CA GLU A 140 -6.68 -3.31 5.69
C GLU A 140 -6.22 -4.05 4.42
#